data_AF-A0A0F9LYS5-F1
#
_entry.id   AF-A0A0F9LYS5-F1
#
_cell.length_a   1.000
_cell.length_b   1.000
_cell.length_c   1.000
_cell.angle_alpha   90.00
_cell.angle_beta   90.00
_cell.angle_gamma   90.00
#
_symmetry.space_group_name_H-M   'P 1'
#
loop_
_entity.id
_entity.type
_entity.pdbx_description
1 polymer ?
#
loop_
_entity_poly.entity_id
_entity_poly.type
_entity_poly.pdbx_seq_one_letter_code
_entity_poly.pdbx_strand_id
1 'polypeptide(L)'
;MSTIAPALPDRACLNTFQEATREWQLQPGQRCLLIVDAAQCDEYEVTKALYSECDDPNWCWLFEDSPLETFADAGPIIVDTVVGSQFCQHALTQWADKGLLFVFTESAVEKAVAGLRGMLSVDLETAGPCLIRAYDTRFLQVLSACQPDQMAELAGVDSTWIWSVDLLSHVQWSGFQATGVAKQINTHKGRDFERLLGWAFGWPSCLPYVDRDQWADATTLTRFIVNQWRSGTACDSRSVELEAQWQAFRTGESDAVAEPGNASK
;
A
#
# COMPACT_ATOMS: atom_id res chain seq x y z
N MET A 1 26.14 -0.31 -19.56
CA MET A 1 25.37 -0.93 -18.46
C MET A 1 23.91 -0.88 -18.88
N SER A 2 23.27 -2.04 -19.02
CA SER A 2 21.91 -2.18 -19.56
C SER A 2 20.90 -1.67 -18.55
N THR A 3 20.37 -0.47 -18.77
CA THR A 3 19.31 0.13 -17.96
C THR A 3 17.99 -0.48 -18.40
N ILE A 4 17.67 -1.67 -17.89
CA ILE A 4 16.31 -2.18 -17.99
C ILE A 4 15.49 -1.28 -17.06
N ALA A 5 14.70 -0.37 -17.65
CA ALA A 5 13.70 0.37 -16.91
C ALA A 5 12.86 -0.65 -16.13
N PRO A 6 12.69 -0.51 -14.79
CA PRO A 6 11.78 -1.39 -14.10
C PRO A 6 10.41 -1.25 -14.75
N ALA A 7 9.70 -2.37 -14.91
CA ALA A 7 8.36 -2.38 -15.47
C ALA A 7 7.49 -1.33 -14.78
N LEU A 8 6.55 -0.74 -15.51
CA LEU A 8 5.38 -0.09 -14.90
C LEU A 8 4.75 -1.06 -13.89
N PRO A 9 3.94 -0.61 -12.91
CA PRO A 9 3.17 -1.55 -12.10
C PRO A 9 2.48 -2.54 -13.04
N ASP A 10 2.90 -3.81 -12.97
CA ASP A 10 2.56 -4.84 -13.96
C ASP A 10 1.06 -5.20 -13.89
N ARG A 11 0.37 -4.68 -12.86
CA ARG A 11 -1.03 -4.93 -12.57
C ARG A 11 -1.77 -3.62 -12.33
N ALA A 12 -2.95 -3.53 -12.93
CA ALA A 12 -3.90 -2.47 -12.65
C ALA A 12 -4.52 -2.66 -11.26
N CYS A 13 -4.87 -1.55 -10.61
CA CYS A 13 -5.72 -1.59 -9.44
C CYS A 13 -7.13 -2.05 -9.84
N LEU A 14 -7.80 -2.75 -8.93
CA LEU A 14 -9.08 -3.42 -9.15
C LEU A 14 -10.20 -2.66 -8.44
N ASN A 15 -11.41 -2.69 -8.99
CA ASN A 15 -12.51 -1.85 -8.48
C ASN A 15 -13.17 -2.46 -7.24
N THR A 16 -12.99 -3.75 -7.00
CA THR A 16 -13.60 -4.43 -5.85
C THR A 16 -12.64 -5.40 -5.18
N PHE A 17 -12.86 -5.65 -3.89
CA PHE A 17 -12.10 -6.65 -3.15
C PHE A 17 -12.29 -8.05 -3.75
N GLN A 18 -13.50 -8.36 -4.24
CA GLN A 18 -13.80 -9.65 -4.88
C GLN A 18 -13.07 -9.85 -6.21
N GLU A 19 -12.78 -8.78 -6.95
CA GLU A 19 -11.87 -8.83 -8.10
C GLU A 19 -10.45 -9.15 -7.63
N ALA A 20 -9.97 -8.47 -6.58
CA ALA A 20 -8.64 -8.71 -6.03
C ALA A 20 -8.46 -10.15 -5.55
N THR A 21 -9.42 -10.70 -4.80
CA THR A 21 -9.31 -12.09 -4.34
C THR A 21 -9.29 -13.09 -5.49
N ARG A 22 -10.03 -12.84 -6.58
CA ARG A 22 -10.02 -13.70 -7.78
C ARG A 22 -8.72 -13.61 -8.55
N GLU A 23 -8.20 -12.39 -8.76
CA GLU A 23 -6.93 -12.14 -9.44
C GLU A 23 -5.78 -12.88 -8.76
N TRP A 24 -5.75 -12.86 -7.44
CA TRP A 24 -4.74 -13.54 -6.63
C TRP A 24 -5.07 -15.00 -6.29
N GLN A 25 -6.12 -15.56 -6.89
CA GLN A 25 -6.53 -16.97 -6.74
C GLN A 25 -6.79 -17.40 -5.29
N LEU A 26 -7.22 -16.46 -4.45
CA LEU A 26 -7.50 -16.69 -3.03
C LEU A 26 -8.82 -17.46 -2.86
N GLN A 27 -8.81 -18.41 -1.93
CA GLN A 27 -9.97 -19.27 -1.69
C GLN A 27 -10.96 -18.61 -0.71
N PRO A 28 -12.28 -18.79 -0.88
CA PRO A 28 -13.24 -18.41 0.15
C PRO A 28 -12.91 -19.10 1.48
N GLY A 29 -12.98 -18.36 2.58
CA GLY A 29 -12.62 -18.88 3.90
C GLY A 29 -11.12 -19.11 4.13
N GLN A 30 -10.25 -18.70 3.19
CA GLN A 30 -8.81 -18.72 3.42
C GLN A 30 -8.44 -17.77 4.57
N ARG A 31 -7.52 -18.22 5.42
CA ARG A 31 -6.98 -17.42 6.53
C ARG A 31 -6.30 -16.16 6.01
N CYS A 32 -6.53 -15.05 6.70
CA CYS A 32 -5.82 -13.80 6.49
C CYS A 32 -5.66 -13.04 7.80
N LEU A 33 -4.62 -12.22 7.85
CA LEU A 33 -4.48 -11.19 8.87
C LEU A 33 -5.05 -9.90 8.31
N LEU A 34 -6.09 -9.39 8.95
CA LEU A 34 -6.66 -8.08 8.63
C LEU A 34 -6.01 -7.04 9.54
N ILE A 35 -5.30 -6.09 8.94
CA ILE A 35 -4.64 -4.99 9.63
C ILE A 35 -5.48 -3.75 9.42
N VAL A 36 -5.97 -3.19 10.53
CA VAL A 36 -6.78 -1.97 10.59
C VAL A 36 -6.05 -0.93 11.39
N ASP A 37 -5.86 0.24 10.81
CA ASP A 37 -5.24 1.35 11.50
C ASP A 37 -6.24 2.05 12.42
N ALA A 38 -6.25 1.64 13.69
CA ALA A 38 -7.21 2.13 14.68
C ALA A 38 -7.12 3.65 14.91
N ALA A 39 -5.97 4.28 14.63
CA ALA A 39 -5.79 5.73 14.74
C ALA A 39 -6.60 6.53 13.70
N GLN A 40 -7.14 5.87 12.66
CA GLN A 40 -8.03 6.49 11.67
C GLN A 40 -9.52 6.30 12.00
N CYS A 41 -9.83 5.64 13.11
CA CYS A 41 -11.19 5.34 13.55
C CYS A 41 -11.52 6.07 14.85
N ASP A 42 -12.81 6.12 15.18
CA ASP A 42 -13.24 6.63 16.47
C ASP A 42 -12.75 5.71 17.59
N GLU A 43 -12.61 6.26 18.80
CA GLU A 43 -12.11 5.54 19.96
C GLU A 43 -12.94 4.25 20.22
N TYR A 44 -12.25 3.11 20.28
CA TYR A 44 -12.81 1.77 20.42
C TYR A 44 -13.71 1.29 19.28
N GLU A 45 -13.88 2.02 18.18
CA GLU A 45 -14.76 1.65 17.06
C GLU A 45 -14.40 0.25 16.53
N VAL A 46 -13.12 0.04 16.23
CA VAL A 46 -12.61 -1.23 15.67
C VAL A 46 -12.80 -2.38 16.67
N THR A 47 -12.44 -2.17 17.94
CA THR A 47 -12.58 -3.21 18.98
C THR A 47 -14.05 -3.54 19.26
N LYS A 48 -14.95 -2.55 19.28
CA LYS A 48 -16.38 -2.77 19.49
C LYS A 48 -16.98 -3.59 18.34
N ALA A 49 -16.65 -3.24 17.10
CA ALA A 49 -17.04 -4.03 15.94
C ALA A 49 -16.47 -5.46 16.02
N LEU A 50 -15.20 -5.62 16.41
CA LEU A 50 -14.58 -6.93 16.55
C LEU A 50 -15.33 -7.84 17.54
N TYR A 51 -15.64 -7.35 18.74
CA TYR A 51 -16.41 -8.12 19.74
C TYR A 51 -17.91 -8.27 19.41
N SER A 52 -18.43 -7.51 18.44
CA SER A 52 -19.82 -7.62 17.98
C SER A 52 -19.97 -8.62 16.83
N GLU A 53 -18.96 -8.70 15.95
CA GLU A 53 -18.99 -9.47 14.70
C GLU A 53 -18.16 -10.77 14.77
N CYS A 54 -17.50 -11.04 15.91
CA CYS A 54 -16.68 -12.22 16.12
C CYS A 54 -16.92 -12.83 17.50
N ASP A 55 -17.33 -14.10 17.54
CA ASP A 55 -17.59 -14.83 18.78
C ASP A 55 -16.31 -15.12 19.59
N ASP A 56 -15.19 -15.34 18.90
CA ASP A 56 -13.88 -15.64 19.51
C ASP A 56 -12.76 -14.85 18.80
N PRO A 57 -12.65 -13.55 19.08
CA PRO A 57 -11.73 -12.67 18.36
C PRO A 57 -10.28 -12.94 18.73
N ASN A 58 -9.48 -13.33 17.74
CA ASN A 58 -8.03 -13.46 17.86
C ASN A 58 -7.33 -12.24 17.25
N TRP A 59 -6.73 -11.40 18.09
CA TRP A 59 -6.11 -10.16 17.64
C TRP A 59 -4.95 -9.74 18.54
N CYS A 60 -4.06 -8.91 18.00
CA CYS A 60 -2.97 -8.28 18.72
C CYS A 60 -2.68 -6.88 18.15
N TRP A 61 -1.91 -6.07 18.87
CA TRP A 61 -1.46 -4.79 18.33
C TRP A 61 -0.20 -4.99 17.47
N LEU A 62 -0.12 -4.31 16.33
CA LEU A 62 1.07 -4.36 15.49
C LEU A 62 2.31 -3.85 16.25
N PHE A 63 2.12 -2.89 17.16
CA PHE A 63 3.19 -2.27 17.93
C PHE A 63 3.64 -3.09 19.14
N GLU A 64 2.88 -4.12 19.55
CA GLU A 64 3.38 -5.09 20.53
C GLU A 64 4.65 -5.78 20.02
N ASP A 65 5.60 -6.04 20.91
CA ASP A 65 6.93 -6.59 20.60
C ASP A 65 7.69 -5.79 19.52
N SER A 66 7.53 -4.46 19.51
CA SER A 66 8.18 -3.57 18.55
C SER A 66 8.84 -2.38 19.25
N PRO A 67 9.67 -1.58 18.53
CA PRO A 67 10.20 -0.33 19.06
C PRO A 67 9.13 0.68 19.53
N LEU A 68 7.87 0.48 19.16
CA LEU A 68 6.73 1.34 19.49
C LEU A 68 5.79 0.75 20.55
N GLU A 69 6.22 -0.28 21.29
CA GLU A 69 5.40 -0.96 22.30
C GLU A 69 4.78 0.00 23.34
N THR A 70 5.46 1.10 23.69
CA THR A 70 4.92 2.11 24.61
C THR A 70 3.67 2.84 24.09
N PHE A 71 3.36 2.68 22.80
CA PHE A 71 2.19 3.26 22.11
C PHE A 71 1.30 2.15 21.52
N ALA A 72 1.34 0.93 22.08
CA ALA A 72 0.66 -0.22 21.52
C ALA A 72 -0.83 0.02 21.21
N ASP A 73 -1.54 0.66 22.14
CA ASP A 73 -2.97 0.99 22.07
C ASP A 73 -3.35 2.09 21.07
N ALA A 74 -2.35 2.79 20.52
CA ALA A 74 -2.52 3.77 19.45
C ALA A 74 -2.13 3.20 18.07
N GLY A 75 -1.63 1.96 18.01
CA GLY A 75 -1.15 1.33 16.79
C GLY A 75 -2.24 0.65 15.98
N PRO A 76 -1.89 0.03 14.84
CA PRO A 76 -2.82 -0.82 14.11
C PRO A 76 -3.18 -2.08 14.88
N ILE A 77 -4.43 -2.51 14.74
CA ILE A 77 -4.91 -3.81 15.21
C ILE A 77 -4.68 -4.83 14.09
N ILE A 78 -4.11 -5.98 14.45
CA ILE A 78 -4.02 -7.15 13.58
C ILE A 78 -5.08 -8.15 14.05
N VAL A 79 -5.99 -8.54 13.18
CA VAL A 79 -7.01 -9.56 13.46
C VAL A 79 -6.72 -10.79 12.62
N ASP A 80 -6.53 -11.94 13.27
CA ASP A 80 -6.43 -13.24 12.61
C ASP A 80 -7.85 -13.75 12.29
N THR A 81 -8.17 -13.83 11.00
CA THR A 81 -9.53 -14.12 10.53
C THR A 81 -9.49 -14.90 9.23
N VAL A 82 -10.65 -15.04 8.59
CA VAL A 82 -10.81 -15.66 7.29
C VAL A 82 -11.54 -14.74 6.33
N VAL A 83 -11.23 -14.82 5.05
CA VAL A 83 -11.97 -14.07 4.03
C VAL A 83 -13.43 -14.45 4.03
N GLY A 84 -14.28 -13.41 4.08
CA GLY A 84 -15.73 -13.55 4.09
C GLY A 84 -16.34 -13.69 5.48
N SER A 85 -15.55 -13.65 6.57
CA SER A 85 -16.09 -13.53 7.93
C SER A 85 -16.95 -12.27 8.09
N GLN A 86 -17.85 -12.26 9.08
CA GLN A 86 -18.70 -11.10 9.36
C GLN A 86 -17.87 -9.84 9.64
N PHE A 87 -16.82 -9.97 10.46
CA PHE A 87 -15.89 -8.89 10.71
C PHE A 87 -15.17 -8.40 9.44
N CYS A 88 -14.71 -9.30 8.55
CA CYS A 88 -14.14 -8.89 7.25
C CYS A 88 -15.13 -8.08 6.42
N GLN A 89 -16.39 -8.52 6.32
CA GLN A 89 -17.42 -7.82 5.57
C GLN A 89 -17.73 -6.45 6.19
N HIS A 90 -17.77 -6.38 7.52
CA HIS A 90 -17.92 -5.13 8.26
C HIS A 90 -16.78 -4.17 7.93
N ALA A 91 -15.52 -4.61 8.06
CA ALA A 91 -14.35 -3.80 7.77
C ALA A 91 -14.34 -3.28 6.32
N LEU A 92 -14.60 -4.16 5.35
CA LEU A 92 -14.71 -3.78 3.93
C LEU A 92 -15.77 -2.71 3.67
N THR A 93 -16.84 -2.70 4.46
CA THR A 93 -17.95 -1.74 4.29
C THR A 93 -17.66 -0.41 4.99
N GLN A 94 -17.03 -0.44 6.17
CA GLN A 94 -16.88 0.72 7.04
C GLN A 94 -15.53 1.44 6.90
N TRP A 95 -14.47 0.73 6.53
CA TRP A 95 -13.10 1.22 6.69
C TRP A 95 -12.22 1.06 5.45
N ALA A 96 -12.77 0.63 4.31
CA ALA A 96 -11.98 0.45 3.09
C ALA A 96 -11.34 1.77 2.62
N ASP A 97 -12.01 2.90 2.81
CA ASP A 97 -11.51 4.26 2.54
C ASP A 97 -10.44 4.73 3.55
N LYS A 98 -10.39 4.14 4.75
CA LYS A 98 -9.39 4.42 5.79
C LYS A 98 -8.07 3.65 5.62
N GLY A 99 -7.99 2.75 4.63
CA GLY A 99 -6.80 1.95 4.36
C GLY A 99 -6.81 0.62 5.13
N LEU A 100 -7.31 -0.42 4.47
CA LEU A 100 -7.26 -1.81 4.94
C LEU A 100 -6.09 -2.54 4.30
N LEU A 101 -5.45 -3.40 5.08
CA LEU A 101 -4.45 -4.34 4.60
C LEU A 101 -4.82 -5.77 5.00
N PHE A 102 -4.88 -6.65 4.02
CA PHE A 102 -5.06 -8.09 4.18
C PHE A 102 -3.74 -8.80 3.86
N VAL A 103 -3.28 -9.64 4.78
CA VAL A 103 -2.10 -10.49 4.61
C VAL A 103 -2.52 -11.96 4.62
N PHE A 104 -2.45 -12.59 3.46
CA PHE A 104 -2.76 -14.00 3.26
C PHE A 104 -1.49 -14.83 3.43
N THR A 105 -1.44 -15.64 4.48
CA THR A 105 -0.28 -16.47 4.79
C THR A 105 -0.63 -17.60 5.75
N GLU A 106 0.10 -18.71 5.64
CA GLU A 106 0.08 -19.81 6.60
C GLU A 106 1.05 -19.58 7.78
N SER A 107 1.85 -18.51 7.74
CA SER A 107 2.76 -18.17 8.83
C SER A 107 2.00 -17.70 10.08
N ALA A 108 2.57 -18.00 11.25
CA ALA A 108 2.14 -17.39 12.52
C ALA A 108 2.20 -15.85 12.44
N VAL A 109 1.34 -15.18 13.21
CA VAL A 109 1.14 -13.72 13.16
C VAL A 109 2.48 -12.99 13.30
N GLU A 110 3.28 -13.37 14.28
CA GLU A 110 4.57 -12.74 14.61
C GLU A 110 5.54 -12.79 13.43
N LYS A 111 5.56 -13.92 12.71
CA LYS A 111 6.41 -14.10 11.53
C LYS A 111 5.86 -13.33 10.32
N ALA A 112 4.54 -13.30 10.15
CA ALA A 112 3.88 -12.61 9.04
C ALA A 112 4.08 -11.09 9.11
N VAL A 113 4.09 -10.50 10.30
CA VAL A 113 4.20 -9.05 10.50
C VAL A 113 5.60 -8.59 10.93
N ALA A 114 6.58 -9.49 11.02
CA ALA A 114 7.96 -9.15 11.38
C ALA A 114 8.55 -8.07 10.44
N GLY A 115 8.20 -8.15 9.14
CA GLY A 115 8.48 -7.12 8.14
C GLY A 115 8.00 -5.74 8.56
N LEU A 116 6.70 -5.63 8.83
CA LEU A 116 6.06 -4.38 9.26
C LEU A 116 6.73 -3.84 10.52
N ARG A 117 6.88 -4.68 11.55
CA ARG A 117 7.49 -4.30 12.85
C ARG A 117 8.92 -3.81 12.68
N GLY A 118 9.73 -4.49 11.87
CA GLY A 118 11.12 -4.10 11.58
C GLY A 118 11.25 -2.80 10.79
N MET A 119 10.17 -2.34 10.15
CA MET A 119 10.12 -1.13 9.35
C MET A 119 9.43 0.05 10.05
N LEU A 120 8.95 -0.15 11.28
CA LEU A 120 8.39 0.93 12.11
C LEU A 120 9.43 1.97 12.51
N SER A 121 10.70 1.57 12.59
CA SER A 121 11.83 2.45 12.91
C SER A 121 12.94 2.23 11.90
N VAL A 122 13.34 3.30 11.23
CA VAL A 122 14.44 3.32 10.26
C VAL A 122 15.41 4.45 10.56
N ASP A 123 16.59 4.39 9.97
CA ASP A 123 17.55 5.48 9.94
C ASP A 123 17.67 5.99 8.50
N LEU A 124 17.22 7.21 8.26
CA LEU A 124 17.21 7.87 6.96
C LEU A 124 18.55 8.59 6.75
N GLU A 125 19.16 8.45 5.57
CA GLU A 125 20.48 9.03 5.22
C GLU A 125 20.60 10.54 5.55
N THR A 126 19.55 11.33 5.29
CA THR A 126 19.53 12.77 5.50
C THR A 126 18.75 13.20 6.74
N ALA A 127 17.64 12.51 7.05
CA ALA A 127 16.75 12.87 8.15
C ALA A 127 17.09 12.17 9.48
N GLY A 128 17.95 11.14 9.45
CA GLY A 128 18.33 10.35 10.61
C GLY A 128 17.21 9.42 11.10
N PRO A 129 17.21 9.03 12.39
CA PRO A 129 16.22 8.12 12.96
C PRO A 129 14.79 8.62 12.80
N CYS A 130 13.92 7.81 12.21
CA CYS A 130 12.54 8.15 11.88
C CYS A 130 11.58 6.98 12.12
N LEU A 131 10.33 7.32 12.43
CA LEU A 131 9.23 6.37 12.52
C LEU A 131 8.43 6.33 11.23
N ILE A 132 8.06 5.14 10.77
CA ILE A 132 7.30 4.95 9.53
C ILE A 132 6.06 4.10 9.80
N ARG A 133 4.93 4.54 9.24
CA ARG A 133 3.71 3.74 9.17
C ARG A 133 3.83 2.74 8.02
N ALA A 134 4.63 1.69 8.22
CA ALA A 134 4.93 0.69 7.17
C ALA A 134 3.69 -0.10 6.68
N TYR A 135 2.58 0.03 7.40
CA TYR A 135 1.27 -0.55 7.12
C TYR A 135 0.32 0.42 6.39
N ASP A 136 0.72 1.69 6.19
CA ASP A 136 -0.08 2.68 5.47
C ASP A 136 -0.23 2.26 4.00
N THR A 137 -1.46 2.17 3.51
CA THR A 137 -1.72 1.62 2.18
C THR A 137 -1.19 2.49 1.04
N ARG A 138 -1.02 3.81 1.27
CA ARG A 138 -0.38 4.72 0.30
C ARG A 138 1.12 4.47 0.26
N PHE A 139 1.74 4.26 1.42
CA PHE A 139 3.14 3.84 1.49
C PHE A 139 3.34 2.51 0.77
N LEU A 140 2.50 1.50 1.00
CA LEU A 140 2.57 0.21 0.31
C LEU A 140 2.37 0.33 -1.20
N GLN A 141 1.43 1.19 -1.63
CA GLN A 141 1.19 1.44 -3.05
C GLN A 141 2.42 2.04 -3.74
N VAL A 142 3.04 3.05 -3.14
CA VAL A 142 4.24 3.69 -3.70
C VAL A 142 5.46 2.75 -3.60
N LEU A 143 5.63 2.05 -2.47
CA LEU A 143 6.73 1.10 -2.24
C LEU A 143 6.72 -0.04 -3.24
N SER A 144 5.57 -0.69 -3.43
CA SER A 144 5.44 -1.82 -4.36
C SER A 144 5.75 -1.43 -5.81
N ALA A 145 5.44 -0.19 -6.21
CA ALA A 145 5.67 0.28 -7.56
C ALA A 145 7.08 0.85 -7.81
N CYS A 146 7.66 1.56 -6.83
CA CYS A 146 8.97 2.20 -6.98
C CYS A 146 10.13 1.29 -6.57
N GLN A 147 9.94 0.46 -5.54
CA GLN A 147 10.97 -0.39 -4.95
C GLN A 147 10.41 -1.78 -4.56
N PRO A 148 9.99 -2.60 -5.53
CA PRO A 148 9.38 -3.91 -5.27
C PRO A 148 10.29 -4.87 -4.49
N ASP A 149 11.62 -4.75 -4.60
CA ASP A 149 12.56 -5.53 -3.80
C ASP A 149 12.45 -5.22 -2.29
N GLN A 150 12.23 -3.95 -1.93
CA GLN A 150 11.99 -3.56 -0.54
C GLN A 150 10.59 -3.95 -0.07
N MET A 151 9.60 -3.94 -0.97
CA MET A 151 8.29 -4.52 -0.67
C MET A 151 8.39 -6.01 -0.36
N ALA A 152 9.26 -6.77 -1.06
CA ALA A 152 9.51 -8.17 -0.77
C ALA A 152 10.19 -8.41 0.59
N GLU A 153 11.05 -7.49 1.05
CA GLU A 153 11.62 -7.52 2.41
C GLU A 153 10.52 -7.35 3.48
N LEU A 154 9.50 -6.53 3.18
CA LEU A 154 8.38 -6.25 4.07
C LEU A 154 7.37 -7.41 4.14
N ALA A 155 7.05 -8.01 3.00
CA ALA A 155 5.88 -8.88 2.87
C ALA A 155 6.02 -10.26 3.53
N GLY A 156 7.24 -10.68 3.87
CA GLY A 156 7.51 -12.04 4.36
C GLY A 156 7.34 -13.10 3.25
N VAL A 157 7.81 -14.32 3.49
CA VAL A 157 7.83 -15.39 2.47
C VAL A 157 6.44 -16.00 2.27
N ASP A 158 6.11 -16.33 1.01
CA ASP A 158 4.90 -17.05 0.60
C ASP A 158 3.63 -16.39 1.15
N SER A 159 3.55 -15.08 0.96
CA SER A 159 2.42 -14.26 1.37
C SER A 159 1.85 -13.49 0.19
N THR A 160 0.54 -13.28 0.24
CA THR A 160 -0.15 -12.36 -0.66
C THR A 160 -0.70 -11.22 0.18
N TRP A 161 -0.39 -10.00 -0.20
CA TRP A 161 -0.86 -8.79 0.44
C TRP A 161 -1.86 -8.12 -0.48
N ILE A 162 -3.00 -7.71 0.06
CA ILE A 162 -4.02 -6.95 -0.66
C ILE A 162 -4.35 -5.74 0.20
N TRP A 163 -4.34 -4.54 -0.38
CA TRP A 163 -4.69 -3.32 0.35
C TRP A 163 -5.65 -2.44 -0.44
N SER A 164 -6.41 -1.64 0.29
CA SER A 164 -7.30 -0.65 -0.29
C SER A 164 -6.55 0.66 -0.60
N VAL A 165 -6.97 1.30 -1.67
CA VAL A 165 -6.44 2.58 -2.15
C VAL A 165 -7.61 3.55 -2.25
N ASP A 166 -7.63 4.55 -1.38
CA ASP A 166 -8.62 5.61 -1.39
C ASP A 166 -8.31 6.67 -2.46
N LEU A 167 -9.31 6.97 -3.29
CA LEU A 167 -9.29 7.99 -4.33
C LEU A 167 -10.33 9.09 -4.07
N LEU A 168 -10.78 9.27 -2.82
CA LEU A 168 -11.85 10.17 -2.36
C LEU A 168 -13.26 9.79 -2.83
N SER A 169 -13.45 9.57 -4.14
CA SER A 169 -14.76 9.25 -4.72
C SER A 169 -15.10 7.76 -4.68
N HIS A 170 -14.07 6.91 -4.58
CA HIS A 170 -14.20 5.47 -4.53
C HIS A 170 -12.91 4.83 -4.01
N VAL A 171 -12.99 3.54 -3.69
CA VAL A 171 -11.86 2.73 -3.24
C VAL A 171 -11.51 1.72 -4.32
N GLN A 172 -10.22 1.60 -4.63
CA GLN A 172 -9.68 0.52 -5.45
C GLN A 172 -8.78 -0.40 -4.62
N TRP A 173 -8.39 -1.52 -5.21
CA TRP A 173 -7.64 -2.58 -4.55
C TRP A 173 -6.37 -2.90 -5.31
N SER A 174 -5.27 -2.99 -4.57
CA SER A 174 -3.97 -3.35 -5.10
C SER A 174 -3.40 -4.51 -4.28
N GLY A 175 -2.31 -5.09 -4.74
CA GLY A 175 -1.70 -6.19 -4.03
C GLY A 175 -0.29 -6.50 -4.47
N PHE A 176 0.36 -7.33 -3.65
CA PHE A 176 1.72 -7.79 -3.85
C PHE A 176 1.81 -9.25 -3.42
N GLN A 177 2.48 -10.08 -4.20
CA GLN A 177 2.78 -11.45 -3.82
C GLN A 177 4.28 -11.60 -3.63
N ALA A 178 4.66 -11.95 -2.41
CA ALA A 178 6.02 -12.27 -2.08
C ALA A 178 6.30 -13.72 -2.45
N THR A 179 7.35 -13.93 -3.25
CA THR A 179 7.85 -15.26 -3.59
C THR A 179 9.34 -15.33 -3.24
N GLY A 180 9.81 -16.50 -2.79
CA GLY A 180 11.24 -16.74 -2.57
C GLY A 180 11.68 -16.73 -1.12
N VAL A 181 12.91 -16.29 -0.85
CA VAL A 181 13.56 -16.41 0.47
C VAL A 181 13.43 -15.11 1.25
N ALA A 182 13.21 -15.22 2.57
CA ALA A 182 13.15 -14.07 3.47
C ALA A 182 14.44 -13.26 3.35
N LYS A 183 14.30 -11.98 3.02
CA LYS A 183 15.41 -11.04 3.03
C LYS A 183 15.47 -10.35 4.40
N GLN A 184 16.67 -10.08 4.87
CA GLN A 184 16.83 -9.29 6.08
C GLN A 184 16.46 -7.85 5.78
N ILE A 185 15.66 -7.28 6.66
CA ILE A 185 15.24 -5.89 6.58
C ILE A 185 16.45 -4.99 6.81
N ASN A 186 16.76 -4.14 5.83
CA ASN A 186 17.72 -3.05 6.03
C ASN A 186 17.00 -1.84 6.63
N THR A 187 17.34 -1.49 7.87
CA THR A 187 16.80 -0.34 8.59
C THR A 187 17.47 0.98 8.20
N HIS A 188 18.63 0.96 7.55
CA HIS A 188 19.24 2.17 6.99
C HIS A 188 18.76 2.40 5.56
N LYS A 189 18.19 3.58 5.30
CA LYS A 189 17.52 3.91 4.03
C LYS A 189 18.15 5.13 3.38
N GLY A 190 18.58 4.98 2.13
CA GLY A 190 19.18 6.05 1.33
C GLY A 190 18.17 7.08 0.82
N ARG A 191 18.68 8.15 0.20
CA ARG A 191 17.88 9.25 -0.39
C ARG A 191 16.75 8.82 -1.33
N ASP A 192 16.93 7.72 -2.07
CA ASP A 192 15.88 7.23 -2.98
C ASP A 192 14.63 6.75 -2.23
N PHE A 193 14.82 6.15 -1.05
CA PHE A 193 13.72 5.78 -0.17
C PHE A 193 13.10 7.01 0.50
N GLU A 194 13.90 8.00 0.91
CA GLU A 194 13.36 9.25 1.43
C GLU A 194 12.49 9.99 0.39
N ARG A 195 12.94 10.01 -0.88
CA ARG A 195 12.14 10.56 -1.98
C ARG A 195 10.83 9.80 -2.16
N LEU A 196 10.86 8.47 -2.01
CA LEU A 196 9.67 7.62 -2.02
C LEU A 196 8.71 7.98 -0.89
N LEU A 197 9.20 8.19 0.33
CA LEU A 197 8.39 8.64 1.46
C LEU A 197 7.73 9.99 1.19
N GLY A 198 8.44 10.92 0.54
CA GLY A 198 7.88 12.20 0.12
C GLY A 198 6.67 12.02 -0.81
N TRP A 199 6.73 11.09 -1.75
CA TRP A 199 5.61 10.76 -2.64
C TRP A 199 4.47 10.04 -1.94
N ALA A 200 4.76 9.11 -1.02
CA ALA A 200 3.72 8.46 -0.21
C ALA A 200 2.99 9.49 0.68
N PHE A 201 3.72 10.42 1.28
CA PHE A 201 3.16 11.51 2.09
C PHE A 201 2.38 12.52 1.24
N GLY A 202 2.87 12.83 0.04
CA GLY A 202 2.23 13.75 -0.91
C GLY A 202 1.03 13.17 -1.66
N TRP A 203 0.72 11.88 -1.49
CA TRP A 203 -0.41 11.21 -2.13
C TRP A 203 -1.74 12.00 -2.03
N PRO A 204 -2.15 12.53 -0.85
CA PRO A 204 -3.40 13.29 -0.74
C PRO A 204 -3.42 14.57 -1.60
N SER A 205 -2.26 15.19 -1.81
CA SER A 205 -2.15 16.37 -2.68
C SER A 205 -2.40 16.04 -4.15
N CYS A 206 -2.23 14.78 -4.56
CA CYS A 206 -2.50 14.34 -5.93
C CYS A 206 -4.00 14.06 -6.18
N LEU A 207 -4.76 13.71 -5.14
CA LEU A 207 -6.14 13.23 -5.28
C LEU A 207 -7.09 14.22 -5.97
N PRO A 208 -7.03 15.56 -5.74
CA PRO A 208 -7.88 16.50 -6.46
C PRO A 208 -7.70 16.50 -7.99
N TYR A 209 -6.55 16.09 -8.50
CA TYR A 209 -6.30 16.01 -9.95
C TYR A 209 -6.81 14.70 -10.54
N VAL A 210 -6.71 13.62 -9.76
CA VAL A 210 -7.30 12.32 -10.12
C VAL A 210 -8.82 12.42 -10.16
N ASP A 211 -9.44 13.02 -9.15
CA ASP A 211 -10.90 13.16 -9.07
C ASP A 211 -11.50 14.01 -10.20
N ARG A 212 -10.75 15.01 -10.69
CA ARG A 212 -11.15 15.84 -11.85
C ARG A 212 -10.93 15.16 -13.20
N ASP A 213 -10.11 14.12 -13.25
CA ASP A 213 -9.83 13.35 -14.45
C ASP A 213 -10.67 12.08 -14.44
N GLN A 214 -11.78 12.09 -15.17
CA GLN A 214 -12.73 10.97 -15.23
C GLN A 214 -12.12 9.62 -15.67
N TRP A 215 -10.90 9.61 -16.18
CA TRP A 215 -10.18 8.42 -16.62
C TRP A 215 -9.03 8.02 -15.70
N ALA A 216 -8.75 8.81 -14.65
CA ALA A 216 -7.67 8.53 -13.74
C ALA A 216 -8.13 7.61 -12.61
N ASP A 217 -7.32 6.58 -12.38
CA ASP A 217 -7.50 5.59 -11.34
C ASP A 217 -6.23 5.49 -10.49
N ALA A 218 -6.22 4.61 -9.47
CA ALA A 218 -5.05 4.40 -8.63
C ALA A 218 -3.85 3.91 -9.45
N THR A 219 -4.08 3.17 -10.54
CA THR A 219 -3.02 2.74 -11.47
C THR A 219 -2.35 3.94 -12.12
N THR A 220 -3.15 4.87 -12.64
CA THR A 220 -2.70 6.10 -13.30
C THR A 220 -1.93 6.97 -12.33
N LEU A 221 -2.45 7.18 -11.11
CA LEU A 221 -1.75 7.91 -10.07
C LEU A 221 -0.41 7.26 -9.70
N THR A 222 -0.39 5.93 -9.57
CA THR A 222 0.84 5.19 -9.28
C THR A 222 1.87 5.35 -10.39
N ARG A 223 1.46 5.29 -11.66
CA ARG A 223 2.37 5.52 -12.80
C ARG A 223 2.92 6.94 -12.82
N PHE A 224 2.07 7.93 -12.54
CA PHE A 224 2.50 9.32 -12.39
C PHE A 224 3.60 9.42 -11.32
N ILE A 225 3.34 8.89 -10.12
CA ILE A 225 4.31 8.90 -9.01
C ILE A 225 5.60 8.18 -9.37
N VAL A 226 5.53 7.01 -10.00
CA VAL A 226 6.72 6.25 -10.45
C VAL A 226 7.53 7.07 -11.46
N ASN A 227 6.88 7.76 -12.39
CA ASN A 227 7.56 8.63 -13.35
C ASN A 227 8.30 9.78 -12.64
N GLN A 228 7.62 10.48 -11.73
CA GLN A 228 8.24 11.56 -10.97
C GLN A 228 9.37 11.08 -10.04
N TRP A 229 9.19 9.93 -9.39
CA TRP A 229 10.22 9.36 -8.53
C TRP A 229 11.46 8.95 -9.32
N ARG A 230 11.30 8.42 -10.54
CA ARG A 230 12.40 8.03 -11.45
C ARG A 230 13.14 9.21 -12.05
N SER A 231 12.46 10.34 -12.28
CA SER A 231 13.10 11.57 -12.76
C SER A 231 13.94 12.26 -11.69
N GLY A 232 13.90 11.76 -10.44
CA GLY A 232 14.60 12.35 -9.30
C GLY A 232 13.84 13.50 -8.65
N THR A 233 12.62 13.79 -9.12
CA THR A 233 11.77 14.85 -8.57
C THR A 233 11.25 14.44 -7.19
N ALA A 234 11.55 15.27 -6.18
CA ALA A 234 10.91 15.16 -4.88
C ALA A 234 9.46 15.64 -4.98
N CYS A 235 8.56 15.04 -4.20
CA CYS A 235 7.19 15.51 -4.14
C CYS A 235 7.16 16.92 -3.53
N ASP A 236 6.81 17.92 -4.34
CA ASP A 236 6.47 19.25 -3.82
C ASP A 236 4.97 19.25 -3.49
N SER A 237 4.65 19.31 -2.20
CA SER A 237 3.28 19.42 -1.71
C SER A 237 2.55 20.71 -2.15
N ARG A 238 3.22 21.64 -2.84
CA ARG A 238 2.62 22.85 -3.42
C ARG A 238 1.76 22.53 -4.64
N SER A 239 0.51 23.01 -4.61
CA SER A 239 -0.53 22.64 -5.57
C SER A 239 -0.29 23.08 -7.03
N VAL A 240 0.41 24.17 -7.29
CA VAL A 240 0.55 24.71 -8.66
C VAL A 240 1.53 23.89 -9.50
N GLU A 241 2.64 23.45 -8.91
CA GLU A 241 3.65 22.65 -9.61
C GLU A 241 3.16 21.23 -9.85
N LEU A 242 2.46 20.65 -8.88
CA LEU A 242 1.90 19.30 -8.97
C LEU A 242 0.82 19.19 -10.06
N GLU A 243 -0.02 20.22 -10.23
CA GLU A 243 -1.02 20.27 -11.31
C GLU A 243 -0.34 20.30 -12.69
N ALA A 244 0.68 21.14 -12.88
CA ALA A 244 1.41 21.22 -14.13
C ALA A 244 2.11 19.91 -14.47
N GLN A 245 2.71 19.24 -13.47
CA GLN A 245 3.32 17.92 -13.63
C GLN A 245 2.29 16.85 -14.04
N TRP A 246 1.11 16.85 -13.42
CA TRP A 246 0.03 15.94 -13.77
C TRP A 246 -0.43 16.14 -15.22
N GLN A 247 -0.71 17.38 -15.64
CA GLN A 247 -1.14 17.69 -17.00
C GLN A 247 -0.09 17.29 -18.06
N ALA A 248 1.18 17.53 -17.77
CA ALA A 248 2.28 17.11 -18.64
C ALA A 248 2.36 15.59 -18.77
N PHE A 249 2.20 14.86 -17.65
CA PHE A 249 2.15 13.40 -17.64
C PHE A 249 1.00 12.86 -18.51
N ARG A 250 -0.20 13.43 -18.38
CA ARG A 250 -1.39 13.01 -19.13
C ARG A 250 -1.28 13.28 -20.63
N THR A 251 -0.70 14.41 -21.01
CA THR A 251 -0.42 14.72 -22.41
C THR A 251 0.58 13.71 -23.00
N GLY A 252 1.64 13.38 -22.25
CA GLY A 252 2.62 12.37 -22.66
C GLY A 252 2.06 10.94 -22.80
N GLU A 253 1.10 10.55 -21.96
CA GLU A 253 0.39 9.26 -22.13
C GLU A 253 -0.48 9.25 -23.39
N SER A 254 -1.17 10.36 -23.70
CA SER A 254 -2.01 10.47 -24.90
C SER A 254 -1.19 10.34 -26.19
N ASP A 255 -0.01 10.94 -26.24
CA ASP A 255 0.88 10.88 -27.41
C ASP A 255 1.47 9.47 -27.60
N ALA A 256 1.74 8.75 -26.52
CA ALA A 256 2.23 7.36 -26.58
C ALA A 256 1.16 6.35 -27.04
N VAL A 257 -0.13 6.62 -26.81
CA VAL A 257 -1.26 5.78 -27.26
C VAL A 257 -1.69 6.13 -28.70
N ALA A 258 -1.36 7.33 -29.19
CA ALA A 258 -1.71 7.80 -30.53
C ALA A 258 -0.77 7.30 -31.66
N GLU A 259 0.23 6.48 -31.38
CA GLU A 259 0.97 5.73 -32.42
C GLU A 259 0.44 4.29 -32.61
N PRO A 260 -0.62 4.09 -33.41
CA PRO A 260 -0.79 2.84 -34.14
C PRO A 260 -0.59 3.07 -35.65
N GLY A 261 0.53 2.56 -36.16
CA GLY A 261 0.66 2.14 -37.55
C GLY A 261 1.27 3.14 -38.54
N ASN A 262 2.52 2.90 -38.92
CA ASN A 262 2.85 2.72 -40.34
C ASN A 262 4.28 2.19 -40.52
N ALA A 263 4.41 0.87 -40.62
CA ALA A 263 5.51 0.25 -41.34
C ALA A 263 5.01 -1.02 -42.05
N SER A 264 4.16 -0.83 -43.06
CA SER A 264 4.17 -1.71 -44.22
C SER A 264 4.91 -0.98 -45.34
N LYS A 265 6.10 -1.46 -45.66
CA LYS A 265 6.62 -1.67 -47.02
C LYS A 265 7.75 -2.67 -46.97
#